data_AF-W9NL76-F1
#
_entry.id   AF-W9NL76-F1
#
_cell.length_a   1.000
_cell.length_b   1.000
_cell.length_c   1.000
_cell.angle_alpha   90.00
_cell.angle_beta   90.00
_cell.angle_gamma   90.00
#
_symmetry.space_group_name_H-M   'P 1'
#
loop_
_entity.id
_entity.type
_entity.pdbx_description
1 polymer ?
#
loop_
_entity_poly.entity_id
_entity_poly.type
_entity_poly.pdbx_seq_one_letter_code
_entity_poly.pdbx_strand_id
1 'polypeptide(L)'
;MNIMGTKSLSVLGNDGAGKKALIGSLIYKCGLELPQLKQLESEGISQYEKIVPFFEKNGRAQSFYAPSGTFTVQKSQTPDVAFWVVDASDSSSWGPSAEKLSVTLSSSMVNPREKLVIVVNKMDSVNWSEQTFKEVVGAFSSVNLNNRAYIIPVSALREGGNILPTPEAPSWVQNLSTDQFGGSVSVSGESLMNLLG
;
A
#
# COMPACT_ATOMS: atom_id res chain seq x y z
N MET A 1 -25.02 -10.41 12.15
CA MET A 1 -23.62 -10.75 12.46
C MET A 1 -22.90 -10.87 11.13
N ASN A 2 -22.25 -9.81 10.64
CA ASN A 2 -21.52 -9.89 9.37
C ASN A 2 -20.36 -10.86 9.58
N ILE A 3 -20.34 -11.95 8.83
CA ILE A 3 -19.16 -12.79 8.72
C ILE A 3 -18.11 -11.88 8.07
N MET A 4 -17.13 -11.41 8.84
CA MET A 4 -16.00 -10.65 8.28
C MET A 4 -15.31 -11.57 7.27
N GLY A 5 -15.49 -11.31 5.98
CA GLY A 5 -14.97 -12.13 4.90
C GLY A 5 -13.47 -11.96 4.73
N THR A 6 -12.79 -13.01 4.26
CA THR A 6 -11.41 -12.90 3.79
C THR A 6 -11.40 -12.26 2.40
N LYS A 7 -10.66 -11.17 2.26
CA LYS A 7 -10.43 -10.45 1.01
C LYS A 7 -9.04 -10.75 0.46
N SER A 8 -8.94 -10.81 -0.86
CA SER A 8 -7.69 -11.01 -1.58
C SER A 8 -7.01 -9.69 -1.93
N LEU A 9 -5.70 -9.61 -1.69
CA LEU A 9 -4.87 -8.44 -2.00
C LEU A 9 -3.74 -8.82 -2.95
N SER A 10 -3.66 -8.16 -4.11
CA SER A 10 -2.46 -8.20 -4.95
C SER A 10 -1.59 -6.97 -4.66
N VAL A 11 -0.28 -7.15 -4.45
CA VAL A 11 0.68 -6.04 -4.25
C VAL A 11 1.67 -5.99 -5.40
N LEU A 12 1.63 -4.91 -6.17
CA LEU A 12 2.41 -4.67 -7.39
C LEU A 12 3.25 -3.39 -7.27
N GLY A 13 4.05 -3.10 -8.28
CA GLY A 13 4.95 -1.94 -8.32
C GLY A 13 6.36 -2.30 -8.74
N ASN A 14 7.20 -1.29 -8.94
CA ASN A 14 8.59 -1.47 -9.38
C ASN A 14 9.44 -2.19 -8.33
N ASP A 15 10.56 -2.75 -8.78
CA ASP A 15 11.56 -3.27 -7.86
C ASP A 15 12.15 -2.11 -7.05
N GLY A 16 12.51 -2.36 -5.80
CA GLY A 16 12.95 -1.31 -4.88
C GLY A 16 11.83 -0.47 -4.24
N ALA A 17 10.59 -0.47 -4.75
CA ALA A 17 9.48 0.36 -4.23
C ALA A 17 9.05 0.04 -2.77
N GLY A 18 9.59 -1.02 -2.17
CA GLY A 18 9.33 -1.36 -0.77
C GLY A 18 8.11 -2.26 -0.54
N LYS A 19 7.67 -3.01 -1.56
CA LYS A 19 6.53 -3.94 -1.47
C LYS A 19 6.62 -4.91 -0.29
N LYS A 20 7.77 -5.59 -0.10
CA LYS A 20 7.97 -6.55 0.99
C LYS A 20 7.96 -5.87 2.37
N ALA A 21 8.56 -4.68 2.49
CA ALA A 21 8.51 -3.91 3.71
C ALA A 21 7.08 -3.46 4.05
N LEU A 22 6.29 -3.04 3.06
CA LEU A 22 4.89 -2.68 3.24
C LEU A 22 4.05 -3.87 3.72
N ILE A 23 4.14 -5.02 3.04
CA ILE A 23 3.43 -6.24 3.45
C ILE A 23 3.86 -6.68 4.86
N GLY A 24 5.17 -6.71 5.12
CA GLY A 24 5.70 -7.06 6.41
C GLY A 24 5.24 -6.13 7.52
N SER A 25 5.16 -4.83 7.27
CA SER A 25 4.65 -3.82 8.21
C SER A 25 3.17 -4.04 8.53
N LEU A 26 2.35 -4.33 7.52
CA LEU A 26 0.93 -4.67 7.70
C LEU A 26 0.75 -5.95 8.54
N ILE A 27 1.50 -7.01 8.23
CA ILE A 27 1.48 -8.26 9.00
C ILE A 27 1.95 -8.00 10.43
N TYR A 28 3.07 -7.29 10.61
CA TYR A 28 3.62 -7.02 11.93
C TYR A 28 2.64 -6.26 12.81
N LYS A 29 2.02 -5.20 12.26
CA LYS A 29 1.13 -4.31 13.01
C LYS A 29 -0.26 -4.91 13.21
N CYS A 30 -0.75 -5.70 12.27
CA CYS A 30 -2.17 -6.07 12.21
C CYS A 30 -2.43 -7.56 11.92
N GLY A 31 -1.42 -8.44 11.89
CA GLY A 31 -1.59 -9.83 11.45
C GLY A 31 -0.83 -10.87 12.26
N LEU A 32 0.15 -10.48 13.08
CA LEU A 32 0.92 -11.41 13.88
C LEU A 32 0.18 -11.85 15.12
N GLU A 33 0.06 -13.17 15.27
CA GLU A 33 -0.29 -13.79 16.54
C GLU A 33 0.95 -13.90 17.44
N LEU A 34 0.75 -13.93 18.77
CA LEU A 34 1.85 -14.04 19.74
C LEU A 34 2.84 -15.18 19.46
N PRO A 35 2.43 -16.40 19.04
CA PRO A 35 3.37 -17.45 18.68
C PRO A 35 4.23 -17.11 17.47
N GLN A 36 3.66 -16.41 16.48
CA GLN A 36 4.38 -16.00 15.27
C GLN A 36 5.40 -14.90 15.58
N LEU A 37 5.02 -13.93 16.43
CA LEU A 37 5.93 -12.88 16.90
C LEU A 37 7.14 -13.47 17.64
N LYS A 38 6.90 -14.39 18.59
CA LYS A 38 7.98 -15.10 19.30
C LYS A 38 8.90 -15.88 18.37
N GLN A 39 8.34 -16.48 17.33
CA GLN A 39 9.15 -17.20 16.34
C GLN A 39 10.05 -16.24 15.55
N LEU A 40 9.51 -15.12 15.08
CA LEU A 40 10.29 -14.08 14.40
C LEU A 40 11.46 -13.59 15.28
N GLU A 41 11.18 -13.31 16.55
CA GLU A 41 12.20 -12.90 17.54
C GLU A 41 13.27 -13.98 17.72
N SER A 42 12.87 -15.24 17.85
CA SER A 42 13.80 -16.37 18.02
C SER A 42 14.69 -16.61 16.79
N GLU A 43 14.20 -16.28 15.59
CA GLU A 43 14.96 -16.35 14.33
C GLU A 43 15.72 -15.05 14.02
N GLY A 44 15.69 -14.06 14.93
CA GLY A 44 16.38 -12.77 14.75
C GLY A 44 15.79 -11.89 13.66
N ILE A 45 14.52 -12.09 13.31
CA ILE A 45 13.83 -11.34 12.25
C ILE A 45 13.23 -10.06 12.84
N SER A 46 13.94 -8.95 12.65
CA SER A 46 13.53 -7.62 13.13
C SER A 46 13.15 -6.63 12.02
N GLN A 47 13.45 -6.95 10.76
CA GLN A 47 13.16 -6.11 9.61
C GLN A 47 11.85 -6.53 8.92
N TYR A 48 10.98 -5.57 8.61
CA TYR A 48 9.67 -5.86 8.01
C TYR A 48 9.78 -6.61 6.67
N GLU A 49 10.74 -6.27 5.81
CA GLU A 49 10.95 -6.93 4.53
C GLU A 49 11.38 -8.41 4.64
N LYS A 50 11.82 -8.85 5.83
CA LYS A 50 12.20 -10.24 6.13
C LYS A 50 11.02 -11.08 6.61
N ILE A 51 9.93 -10.46 7.06
CA ILE A 51 8.70 -11.17 7.48
C ILE A 51 8.08 -11.92 6.30
N VAL A 52 8.03 -11.32 5.10
CA VAL A 52 7.48 -11.98 3.91
C VAL A 52 8.23 -13.28 3.54
N PRO A 53 9.57 -13.26 3.33
CA PRO A 53 10.34 -14.49 3.11
C PRO A 53 10.19 -15.54 4.22
N PHE A 54 10.04 -15.12 5.48
CA PHE A 54 9.79 -16.04 6.59
C PHE A 54 8.45 -16.74 6.46
N PHE A 55 7.37 -16.02 6.15
CA PHE A 55 6.05 -16.63 5.91
C PHE A 55 6.08 -17.57 4.70
N GLU A 56 6.71 -17.16 3.60
CA GLU A 56 6.88 -17.97 2.38
C GLU A 56 7.63 -19.28 2.66
N LYS A 57 8.78 -19.20 3.33
CA LYS A 57 9.61 -20.36 3.72
C LYS A 57 8.84 -21.35 4.59
N ASN A 58 7.94 -20.85 5.45
CA ASN A 58 7.17 -21.67 6.38
C ASN A 58 5.79 -22.08 5.82
N GLY A 59 5.50 -21.80 4.54
CA GLY A 59 4.21 -22.15 3.91
C GLY A 59 3.00 -21.44 4.53
N ARG A 60 3.20 -20.26 5.13
CA ARG A 60 2.15 -19.49 5.82
C ARG A 60 1.55 -18.42 4.91
N ALA A 61 0.24 -18.25 5.01
CA ALA A 61 -0.46 -17.18 4.32
C ALA A 61 -0.05 -15.81 4.89
N GLN A 62 0.31 -14.89 4.02
CA GLN A 62 0.63 -13.50 4.36
C GLN A 62 -0.69 -12.73 4.58
N SER A 63 -1.19 -12.69 5.81
CA SER A 63 -2.50 -12.10 6.11
C SER A 63 -2.43 -11.06 7.23
N PHE A 64 -3.36 -10.11 7.20
CA PHE A 64 -3.52 -9.08 8.23
C PHE A 64 -4.99 -8.68 8.37
N TYR A 65 -5.37 -8.17 9.54
CA TYR A 65 -6.71 -7.71 9.84
C TYR A 65 -6.88 -6.24 9.48
N ALA A 66 -7.98 -5.91 8.81
CA ALA A 66 -8.43 -4.54 8.53
C ALA A 66 -9.90 -4.35 8.96
N PRO A 67 -10.41 -3.10 9.03
CA PRO A 67 -11.78 -2.87 9.48
C PRO A 67 -12.85 -3.62 8.67
N SER A 68 -12.65 -3.80 7.35
CA SER A 68 -13.60 -4.53 6.49
C SER A 68 -13.43 -6.05 6.50
N GLY A 69 -12.43 -6.58 7.21
CA GLY A 69 -12.15 -8.01 7.30
C GLY A 69 -10.67 -8.37 7.18
N THR A 70 -10.39 -9.65 7.04
CA THR A 70 -9.02 -10.16 6.89
C THR A 70 -8.57 -10.04 5.45
N PHE A 71 -7.39 -9.49 5.21
CA PHE A 71 -6.76 -9.47 3.90
C PHE A 71 -5.68 -10.54 3.81
N THR A 72 -5.66 -11.30 2.71
CA THR A 72 -4.59 -12.24 2.39
C THR A 72 -3.89 -11.81 1.11
N VAL A 73 -2.57 -11.63 1.19
CA VAL A 73 -1.73 -11.29 0.05
C VAL A 73 -1.58 -12.52 -0.84
N GLN A 74 -2.02 -12.38 -2.08
CA GLN A 74 -1.94 -13.43 -3.08
C GLN A 74 -1.84 -12.84 -4.49
N LYS A 75 -1.19 -13.57 -5.39
CA LYS A 75 -1.20 -13.20 -6.81
C LYS A 75 -2.55 -13.61 -7.40
N SER A 76 -3.36 -12.62 -7.74
CA SER A 76 -4.64 -12.82 -8.44
C SER A 76 -4.78 -11.80 -9.55
N GLN A 77 -5.36 -12.24 -10.68
CA GLN A 77 -5.77 -11.35 -11.76
C GLN A 77 -6.96 -10.49 -11.35
N THR A 78 -7.85 -11.01 -10.49
CA THR A 78 -9.06 -10.32 -10.02
C THR A 78 -9.11 -10.28 -8.50
N PRO A 79 -8.15 -9.61 -7.83
CA PRO A 79 -8.16 -9.50 -6.37
C PRO A 79 -9.34 -8.62 -5.92
N ASP A 80 -9.69 -8.66 -4.64
CA ASP A 80 -10.67 -7.73 -4.09
C ASP A 80 -10.07 -6.32 -4.04
N VAL A 81 -8.82 -6.21 -3.58
CA VAL A 81 -8.06 -4.95 -3.58
C VAL A 81 -6.70 -5.15 -4.27
N ALA A 82 -6.20 -4.13 -4.96
CA ALA A 82 -4.84 -4.12 -5.47
C ALA A 82 -4.06 -2.91 -4.94
N PHE A 83 -2.81 -3.14 -4.53
CA PHE A 83 -1.85 -2.07 -4.24
C PHE A 83 -0.88 -1.92 -5.39
N TRP A 84 -0.67 -0.67 -5.81
CA TRP A 84 0.43 -0.28 -6.69
C TRP A 84 1.43 0.56 -5.90
N VAL A 85 2.56 -0.03 -5.54
CA VAL A 85 3.56 0.64 -4.68
C VAL A 85 4.55 1.44 -5.53
N VAL A 86 4.71 2.72 -5.18
CA VAL A 86 5.59 3.68 -5.84
C VAL A 86 6.63 4.17 -4.83
N ASP A 87 7.87 4.32 -5.26
CA ASP A 87 8.94 4.88 -4.43
C ASP A 87 8.94 6.41 -4.54
N ALA A 88 8.63 7.12 -3.45
CA ALA A 88 8.64 8.58 -3.42
C ALA A 88 10.05 9.16 -3.61
N SER A 89 11.11 8.41 -3.32
CA SER A 89 12.50 8.88 -3.42
C SER A 89 13.15 8.67 -4.79
N ASP A 90 12.49 7.92 -5.68
CA ASP A 90 13.00 7.64 -7.02
C ASP A 90 12.15 8.33 -8.10
N SER A 91 12.40 9.63 -8.29
CA SER A 91 11.67 10.47 -9.25
C SER A 91 11.81 10.02 -10.69
N SER A 92 12.91 9.34 -11.03
CA SER A 92 13.11 8.76 -12.36
C SER A 92 12.14 7.61 -12.66
N SER A 93 11.59 6.98 -11.62
CA SER A 93 10.70 5.82 -11.76
C SER A 93 9.23 6.16 -11.91
N TRP A 94 8.78 7.38 -11.58
CA TRP A 94 7.36 7.71 -11.47
C TRP A 94 6.62 7.58 -12.81
N GLY A 95 7.12 8.21 -13.86
CA GLY A 95 6.56 8.12 -15.21
C GLY A 95 6.51 6.67 -15.73
N PRO A 96 7.64 5.94 -15.77
CA PRO A 96 7.67 4.53 -16.14
C PRO A 96 6.75 3.65 -15.28
N SER A 97 6.58 3.96 -14.00
CA SER A 97 5.66 3.25 -13.10
C SER A 97 4.20 3.49 -13.50
N ALA A 98 3.82 4.73 -13.81
CA ALA A 98 2.49 5.09 -14.29
C ALA A 98 2.15 4.42 -15.64
N GLU A 99 3.10 4.42 -16.59
CA GLU A 99 2.95 3.70 -17.86
C GLU A 99 2.73 2.20 -17.64
N LYS A 100 3.53 1.59 -16.76
CA LYS A 100 3.40 0.16 -16.43
C LYS A 100 2.06 -0.15 -15.76
N LEU A 101 1.55 0.73 -14.90
CA LEU A 101 0.22 0.59 -14.32
C LEU A 101 -0.85 0.68 -15.42
N SER A 102 -0.76 1.65 -16.33
CA SER A 102 -1.68 1.82 -17.45
C SER A 102 -1.75 0.57 -18.35
N VAL A 103 -0.59 -0.02 -18.66
CA VAL A 103 -0.52 -1.28 -19.41
C VAL A 103 -1.12 -2.45 -18.60
N THR A 104 -0.81 -2.54 -17.31
CA THR A 104 -1.33 -3.60 -16.42
C THR A 104 -2.86 -3.59 -16.33
N LEU A 105 -3.46 -2.39 -16.27
CA LEU A 105 -4.91 -2.21 -16.23
C LEU A 105 -5.56 -2.49 -17.60
N SER A 106 -5.02 -1.92 -18.67
CA SER A 106 -5.59 -2.07 -20.02
C SER A 106 -5.49 -3.51 -20.57
N SER A 107 -4.44 -4.24 -20.20
CA SER A 107 -4.28 -5.66 -20.54
C SER A 107 -5.05 -6.62 -19.61
N SER A 108 -5.78 -6.10 -18.62
CA SER A 108 -6.46 -6.91 -17.59
C SER A 108 -5.54 -7.89 -16.85
N MET A 109 -4.23 -7.58 -16.75
CA MET A 109 -3.31 -8.38 -15.93
C MET A 109 -3.66 -8.30 -14.45
N VAL A 110 -4.23 -7.17 -14.02
CA VAL A 110 -4.85 -6.99 -12.71
C VAL A 110 -6.12 -6.15 -12.86
N ASN A 111 -7.23 -6.64 -12.33
CA ASN A 111 -8.53 -5.97 -12.34
C ASN A 111 -9.19 -6.10 -10.95
N PRO A 112 -8.94 -5.16 -10.02
CA PRO A 112 -9.44 -5.26 -8.66
C PRO A 112 -10.97 -5.09 -8.60
N ARG A 113 -11.63 -5.94 -7.83
CA ARG A 113 -13.09 -5.99 -7.70
C ARG A 113 -13.66 -4.90 -6.80
N GLU A 114 -12.89 -4.37 -5.85
CA GLU A 114 -13.33 -3.33 -4.93
C GLU A 114 -12.55 -2.02 -5.12
N LYS A 115 -11.23 -2.01 -4.89
CA LYS A 115 -10.40 -0.79 -4.85
C LYS A 115 -9.01 -1.00 -5.46
N LEU A 116 -8.47 0.03 -6.08
CA LEU A 116 -7.04 0.16 -6.41
C LEU A 116 -6.43 1.22 -5.48
N VAL A 117 -5.32 0.93 -4.84
CA VAL A 117 -4.61 1.91 -4.01
C VAL A 117 -3.18 2.08 -4.53
N ILE A 118 -2.87 3.27 -5.02
CA ILE A 118 -1.50 3.67 -5.36
C ILE A 118 -0.85 4.15 -4.05
N VAL A 119 0.07 3.34 -3.54
CA VAL A 119 0.76 3.61 -2.28
C VAL A 119 2.08 4.29 -2.59
N VAL A 120 2.15 5.60 -2.37
CA VAL A 120 3.38 6.39 -2.50
C VAL A 120 4.20 6.16 -1.23
N ASN A 121 5.08 5.17 -1.29
CA ASN A 121 5.85 4.67 -0.16
C ASN A 121 7.18 5.42 0.01
N LYS A 122 7.82 5.24 1.16
CA LYS A 122 9.09 5.89 1.54
C LYS A 122 8.99 7.42 1.59
N MET A 123 7.83 7.96 1.96
CA MET A 123 7.65 9.41 2.13
C MET A 123 8.62 10.00 3.18
N ASP A 124 9.11 9.20 4.12
CA ASP A 124 10.13 9.63 5.06
C ASP A 124 11.49 9.93 4.42
N SER A 125 11.85 9.24 3.33
CA SER A 125 13.08 9.51 2.56
C SER A 125 13.04 10.87 1.84
N VAL A 126 11.85 11.41 1.62
CA VAL A 126 11.63 12.74 1.02
C VAL A 126 11.08 13.74 2.05
N ASN A 127 11.33 13.48 3.34
CA ASN A 127 10.90 14.33 4.46
C ASN A 127 9.41 14.70 4.44
N TRP A 128 8.56 13.79 3.96
CA TRP A 128 7.13 14.01 3.81
C TRP A 128 6.78 15.28 3.01
N SER A 129 7.54 15.53 1.94
CA SER A 129 7.31 16.66 1.02
C SER A 129 5.94 16.54 0.30
N GLU A 130 5.04 17.49 0.57
CA GLU A 130 3.75 17.61 -0.14
C GLU A 130 3.97 17.84 -1.65
N GLN A 131 5.00 18.60 -2.02
CA GLN A 131 5.34 18.86 -3.42
C GLN A 131 5.76 17.58 -4.14
N THR A 132 6.58 16.75 -3.50
CA THR A 132 6.97 15.44 -4.06
C THR A 132 5.77 14.54 -4.23
N PHE A 133 4.86 14.50 -3.26
CA PHE A 133 3.61 13.75 -3.39
C PHE A 133 2.76 14.28 -4.56
N LYS A 134 2.63 15.61 -4.71
CA LYS A 134 1.93 16.25 -5.83
C LYS A 134 2.52 15.88 -7.18
N GLU A 135 3.84 15.83 -7.30
CA GLU A 135 4.52 15.43 -8.53
C GLU A 135 4.27 13.96 -8.86
N VAL A 136 4.27 13.07 -7.86
CA VAL A 136 3.88 11.67 -8.06
C VAL A 136 2.42 11.58 -8.51
N VAL A 137 1.48 12.27 -7.85
CA VAL A 137 0.07 12.30 -8.28
C VAL A 137 -0.06 12.81 -9.72
N GLY A 138 0.70 13.85 -10.08
CA GLY A 138 0.78 14.39 -11.43
C GLY A 138 1.25 13.36 -12.45
N ALA A 139 2.27 12.54 -12.13
CA ALA A 139 2.74 11.48 -13.00
C ALA A 139 1.68 10.39 -13.27
N PHE A 140 0.78 10.16 -12.30
CA PHE A 140 -0.31 9.17 -12.43
C PHE A 140 -1.62 9.76 -12.97
N SER A 141 -1.70 11.08 -13.20
CA SER A 141 -2.91 11.75 -13.67
C SER A 141 -3.36 11.33 -15.08
N SER A 142 -2.43 10.85 -15.91
CA SER A 142 -2.70 10.35 -17.26
C SER A 142 -3.16 8.89 -17.30
N VAL A 143 -3.08 8.18 -16.17
CA VAL A 143 -3.57 6.81 -16.07
C VAL A 143 -5.09 6.84 -16.03
N ASN A 144 -5.75 6.04 -16.88
CA ASN A 144 -7.20 5.91 -16.86
C ASN A 144 -7.64 5.08 -15.63
N LEU A 145 -7.71 5.76 -14.49
CA LEU A 145 -8.13 5.19 -13.23
C LEU A 145 -9.66 5.25 -13.12
N ASN A 146 -10.27 4.16 -12.65
CA ASN A 146 -11.70 4.19 -12.32
C ASN A 146 -11.94 5.00 -11.02
N ASN A 147 -13.21 5.27 -10.72
CA ASN A 147 -13.65 5.99 -9.51
C ASN A 147 -13.39 5.27 -8.17
N ARG A 148 -12.66 4.14 -8.19
CA ARG A 148 -12.30 3.34 -7.00
C ARG A 148 -10.79 3.25 -6.81
N ALA A 149 -10.05 4.12 -7.49
CA ALA A 149 -8.61 4.26 -7.36
C ALA A 149 -8.26 5.42 -6.42
N TYR A 150 -7.40 5.16 -5.45
CA TYR A 150 -6.95 6.15 -4.46
C TYR A 150 -5.42 6.23 -4.45
N ILE A 151 -4.86 7.44 -4.31
CA ILE A 151 -3.43 7.64 -4.07
C ILE A 151 -3.22 8.09 -2.62
N ILE A 152 -2.32 7.42 -1.91
CA ILE A 152 -2.02 7.74 -0.51
C ILE A 152 -0.51 7.86 -0.26
N PRO A 153 -0.07 8.79 0.60
CA PRO A 153 1.31 8.86 1.07
C PRO A 153 1.51 7.90 2.26
N VAL A 154 2.57 7.08 2.22
CA VAL A 154 2.91 6.10 3.26
C VAL A 154 4.43 6.05 3.50
N SER A 155 4.83 5.69 4.71
CA SER A 155 6.15 5.14 5.00
C SER A 155 6.02 3.80 5.72
N ALA A 156 6.38 2.71 5.03
CA ALA A 156 6.23 1.37 5.59
C ALA A 156 7.10 1.09 6.83
N LEU A 157 8.25 1.76 6.94
CA LEU A 157 9.26 1.48 7.97
C LEU A 157 9.12 2.36 9.22
N ARG A 158 8.30 3.41 9.17
CA ARG A 158 8.17 4.38 10.26
C ARG A 158 6.91 4.13 11.10
N GLU A 159 7.05 4.32 12.41
CA GLU A 159 5.90 4.71 13.24
C GLU A 159 5.41 6.08 12.76
N GLY A 160 4.10 6.30 12.74
CA GLY A 160 3.55 7.50 12.09
C GLY A 160 3.44 7.42 10.56
N GLY A 161 3.78 6.28 9.94
CA GLY A 161 3.87 6.08 8.49
C GLY A 161 2.59 6.16 7.66
N ASN A 162 1.49 6.68 8.20
CA ASN A 162 0.14 6.66 7.62
C ASN A 162 -0.40 5.26 7.24
N ILE A 163 0.15 4.19 7.83
CA ILE A 163 -0.45 2.84 7.75
C ILE A 163 -1.64 2.75 8.68
N LEU A 164 -1.43 3.09 9.95
CA LEU A 164 -2.45 3.18 10.98
C LEU A 164 -2.83 4.64 11.24
N PRO A 165 -4.05 4.92 11.74
CA PRO A 165 -4.41 6.26 12.21
C PRO A 165 -3.41 6.73 13.28
N THR A 166 -2.80 7.88 13.06
CA THR A 166 -1.80 8.46 13.96
C THR A 166 -1.86 9.98 13.92
N PRO A 167 -1.72 10.67 15.07
CA PRO A 167 -1.62 12.13 15.10
C PRO A 167 -0.30 12.65 14.51
N GLU A 168 0.67 11.77 14.24
CA GLU A 168 2.01 12.12 13.76
C GLU A 168 2.09 12.32 12.24
N ALA A 169 1.02 11.99 11.50
CA ALA A 169 0.98 12.25 10.07
C ALA A 169 1.06 13.78 9.81
N PRO A 170 1.82 14.23 8.80
CA PRO A 170 1.89 15.66 8.46
C PRO A 170 0.50 16.26 8.23
N SER A 171 0.30 17.50 8.68
CA SER A 171 -1.01 18.17 8.60
C SER A 171 -1.55 18.26 7.17
N TRP A 172 -0.69 18.39 6.16
CA TRP A 172 -1.11 18.42 4.76
C TRP A 172 -1.72 17.09 4.29
N VAL A 173 -1.32 15.95 4.87
CA VAL A 173 -1.90 14.64 4.55
C VAL A 173 -3.36 14.61 4.96
N GLN A 174 -3.68 15.10 6.16
CA GLN A 174 -5.04 15.14 6.67
C GLN A 174 -5.94 16.13 5.90
N ASN A 175 -5.33 17.12 5.23
CA ASN A 175 -6.02 18.14 4.43
C ASN A 175 -6.04 17.83 2.93
N LEU A 176 -5.63 16.62 2.52
CA LEU A 176 -5.75 16.19 1.13
C LEU A 176 -7.21 16.20 0.70
N SER A 177 -7.50 16.94 -0.37
CA SER A 177 -8.82 16.96 -1.01
C SER A 177 -8.66 16.72 -2.51
N THR A 178 -9.62 16.01 -3.08
CA THR A 178 -9.69 15.70 -4.52
C THR A 178 -9.64 16.94 -5.42
N ASP A 179 -10.15 18.07 -4.93
CA ASP A 179 -10.23 19.32 -5.70
C ASP A 179 -8.86 19.95 -5.96
N GLN A 180 -7.83 19.57 -5.19
CA GLN A 180 -6.47 20.11 -5.33
C GLN A 180 -5.67 19.48 -6.49
N PHE A 181 -6.15 18.39 -7.10
CA PHE A 181 -5.35 17.56 -8.02
C PHE A 181 -5.96 17.34 -9.41
N GLY A 182 -6.99 18.11 -9.79
CA GLY A 182 -7.51 18.08 -11.17
C GLY A 182 -8.20 16.78 -11.55
N GLY A 183 -9.37 16.51 -10.96
CA GLY A 183 -10.51 15.83 -11.59
C GLY A 183 -10.48 14.30 -11.80
N SER A 184 -9.32 13.66 -12.01
CA SER A 184 -9.30 12.23 -12.42
C SER A 184 -8.79 11.27 -11.34
N VAL A 185 -8.06 11.77 -10.35
CA VAL A 185 -7.35 10.96 -9.36
C VAL A 185 -7.86 11.27 -7.96
N SER A 186 -8.39 10.26 -7.26
CA SER A 186 -8.75 10.43 -5.86
C SER A 186 -7.50 10.31 -4.99
N VAL A 187 -7.20 11.35 -4.22
CA VAL A 187 -6.21 11.28 -3.14
C VAL A 187 -6.93 11.08 -1.82
N SER A 188 -6.34 10.30 -0.92
CA SER A 188 -6.88 10.13 0.44
C SER A 188 -5.86 10.54 1.49
N GLY A 189 -6.31 11.37 2.42
CA GLY A 189 -5.61 11.70 3.65
C GLY A 189 -5.83 10.69 4.78
N GLU A 190 -6.71 9.72 4.57
CA GLU A 190 -6.93 8.64 5.55
C GLU A 190 -5.70 7.74 5.63
N SER A 191 -5.58 7.03 6.75
CA SER A 191 -4.59 5.98 6.87
C SER A 191 -4.91 4.82 5.93
N LEU A 192 -3.88 4.07 5.52
CA LEU A 192 -4.06 2.90 4.66
C LEU A 192 -5.09 1.92 5.24
N MET A 193 -5.08 1.68 6.54
CA MET A 193 -6.03 0.77 7.18
C MET A 193 -7.47 1.29 7.19
N ASN A 194 -7.68 2.61 7.33
CA ASN A 194 -9.02 3.20 7.21
C ASN A 194 -9.55 3.09 5.79
N LEU A 195 -8.69 3.31 4.78
CA LEU A 195 -9.06 3.20 3.39
C LEU A 195 -9.44 1.75 2.98
N LEU A 196 -8.91 0.75 3.70
CA LEU A 196 -9.28 -0.66 3.57
C LEU A 196 -10.59 -1.02 4.29
N GLY A 197 -11.18 -0.09 5.04
CA GLY A 197 -12.51 -0.21 5.62
C GLY A 197 -13.65 -0.24 4.59
#